data_AF-A0A7S0PU50-F1
#
_entry.id   AF-A0A7S0PU50-F1
#
_cell.length_a   1.000
_cell.length_b   1.000
_cell.length_c   1.000
_cell.angle_alpha   90.00
_cell.angle_beta   90.00
_cell.angle_gamma   90.00
#
_symmetry.space_group_name_H-M   'P 1'
#
loop_
_entity.id
_entity.type
_entity.pdbx_description
1 polymer ?
#
loop_
_entity_poly.entity_id
_entity_poly.type
_entity_poly.pdbx_seq_one_letter_code
_entity_poly.pdbx_strand_id
1 'polypeptide(L)'
;PRGAVRRVVPAKKPPPLVVRAARHGDDAPADASARRPRLVDPSNESKKRAATAGAKDIPVETCVACGGVGVVECRACGGKGTLAAGGFHAKNHVDMANVVGTNWTAHRRTKGWRHFECIGKSPADKANGKPRASVHLAATCDRDVTVWVDVKELKDRTLWSAGWKQREDLDWIGDPDQPGGAVAVPKPGAPCVACDGEGRVPCQRRGCVNGAERVRKQREVIERTERTFKKVIKATR
;
A
#
# COMPACT_ATOMS: atom_id res chain seq x y z
N PRO A 1 20.50 -76.31 -1.17
CA PRO A 1 19.88 -74.99 -1.51
C PRO A 1 20.96 -73.91 -1.70
N ARG A 2 21.29 -73.63 -2.96
CA ARG A 2 22.22 -72.56 -3.37
C ARG A 2 21.50 -71.22 -3.30
N GLY A 3 22.08 -70.22 -2.63
CA GLY A 3 21.54 -68.87 -2.52
C GLY A 3 22.66 -67.83 -2.59
N ALA A 4 22.53 -66.89 -3.52
CA ALA A 4 23.60 -66.14 -4.16
C ALA A 4 24.25 -65.02 -3.32
N VAL A 5 25.57 -64.89 -3.48
CA VAL A 5 26.40 -63.77 -3.02
C VAL A 5 26.17 -62.56 -3.93
N ARG A 6 25.59 -61.48 -3.40
CA ARG A 6 25.48 -60.20 -4.10
C ARG A 6 26.71 -59.34 -3.81
N ARG A 7 27.57 -59.15 -4.82
CA ARG A 7 28.62 -58.13 -4.85
C ARG A 7 27.98 -56.75 -5.06
N VAL A 8 28.32 -55.79 -4.21
CA VAL A 8 28.02 -54.37 -4.42
C VAL A 8 29.32 -53.65 -4.80
N VAL A 9 29.25 -52.90 -5.90
CA VAL A 9 30.34 -52.17 -6.57
C VAL A 9 30.59 -50.83 -5.85
N PRO A 10 31.84 -50.36 -5.67
CA PRO A 10 32.11 -49.07 -5.04
C PRO A 10 31.76 -47.89 -5.98
N ALA A 11 30.99 -46.92 -5.48
CA ALA A 11 30.65 -45.70 -6.19
C ALA A 11 31.85 -44.74 -6.24
N LYS A 12 32.16 -44.27 -7.46
CA LYS A 12 33.27 -43.34 -7.77
C LYS A 12 33.00 -41.94 -7.19
N LYS A 13 34.01 -41.35 -6.53
CA LYS A 13 34.02 -39.94 -6.10
C LYS A 13 33.95 -39.00 -7.33
N PRO A 14 33.15 -37.92 -7.30
CA PRO A 14 33.24 -36.87 -8.30
C PRO A 14 34.51 -36.02 -8.12
N PRO A 15 35.11 -35.51 -9.22
CA PRO A 15 36.32 -34.68 -9.17
C PRO A 15 36.04 -33.26 -8.66
N PRO A 16 37.05 -32.57 -8.10
CA PRO A 16 36.90 -31.21 -7.58
C PRO A 16 36.68 -30.20 -8.70
N LEU A 17 35.71 -29.30 -8.50
CA LEU A 17 35.51 -28.15 -9.37
C LEU A 17 36.66 -27.16 -9.21
N VAL A 18 37.31 -26.89 -10.33
CA VAL A 18 38.41 -25.93 -10.50
C VAL A 18 37.87 -24.51 -10.31
N VAL A 19 38.34 -23.82 -9.27
CA VAL A 19 38.11 -22.39 -9.07
C VAL A 19 38.98 -21.62 -10.06
N ARG A 20 38.36 -21.02 -11.09
CA ARG A 20 39.02 -20.01 -11.92
C ARG A 20 38.82 -18.65 -11.29
N ALA A 21 39.90 -18.08 -10.75
CA ALA A 21 40.00 -16.69 -10.38
C ALA A 21 39.90 -15.82 -11.65
N ALA A 22 38.87 -14.97 -11.71
CA ALA A 22 38.76 -13.88 -12.67
C ALA A 22 39.15 -12.58 -11.97
N ARG A 23 39.91 -11.78 -12.71
CA ARG A 23 40.82 -10.73 -12.25
C ARG A 23 40.08 -9.46 -11.82
N HIS A 24 40.70 -8.76 -10.87
CA HIS A 24 40.39 -7.38 -10.50
C HIS A 24 40.31 -6.48 -11.73
N GLY A 25 39.17 -5.81 -11.87
CA GLY A 25 39.01 -4.59 -12.65
C GLY A 25 38.63 -3.49 -11.67
N ASP A 26 39.56 -2.57 -11.46
CA ASP A 26 39.35 -1.30 -10.78
C ASP A 26 38.37 -0.45 -11.58
N ASP A 27 37.20 -0.19 -11.02
CA ASP A 27 36.36 0.95 -11.42
C ASP A 27 35.63 1.45 -10.17
N ALA A 28 36.16 2.55 -9.63
CA ALA A 28 35.54 3.29 -8.54
C ALA A 28 34.25 3.97 -9.03
N PRO A 29 33.12 3.84 -8.33
CA PRO A 29 32.03 4.79 -8.48
C PRO A 29 32.12 5.88 -7.40
N ALA A 30 32.06 7.11 -7.89
CA ALA A 30 31.98 8.33 -7.13
C ALA A 30 30.81 8.34 -6.12
N ASP A 31 31.10 8.96 -4.98
CA ASP A 31 30.21 9.58 -3.99
C ASP A 31 28.72 9.61 -4.33
N ALA A 32 27.96 8.77 -3.63
CA ALA A 32 26.50 8.79 -3.59
C ALA A 32 26.00 9.24 -2.20
N SER A 33 26.52 10.35 -1.68
CA SER A 33 25.92 11.03 -0.54
C SER A 33 24.68 11.83 -0.96
N ALA A 34 23.58 11.61 -0.24
CA ALA A 34 22.39 12.44 -0.16
C ALA A 34 21.43 12.46 -1.37
N ARG A 35 20.57 11.42 -1.47
CA ARG A 35 19.20 11.59 -2.00
C ARG A 35 18.17 11.29 -0.92
N ARG A 36 17.80 12.33 -0.17
CA ARG A 36 16.53 12.38 0.55
C ARG A 36 15.39 12.17 -0.48
N PRO A 37 14.42 11.28 -0.24
CA PRO A 37 13.28 11.16 -1.13
C PRO A 37 12.49 12.49 -1.11
N ARG A 38 12.35 13.12 -2.29
CA ARG A 38 11.50 14.29 -2.48
C ARG A 38 10.04 13.87 -2.27
N LEU A 39 9.36 14.55 -1.36
CA LEU A 39 7.91 14.54 -1.24
C LEU A 39 7.35 15.05 -2.57
N VAL A 40 6.75 14.16 -3.36
CA VAL A 40 6.11 14.54 -4.63
C VAL A 40 4.71 15.08 -4.33
N ASP A 41 4.55 16.39 -4.52
CA ASP A 41 3.27 17.06 -4.61
C ASP A 41 2.51 16.54 -5.85
N PRO A 42 1.31 15.96 -5.74
CA PRO A 42 0.59 15.35 -6.86
C PRO A 42 -0.13 16.42 -7.69
N SER A 43 0.64 17.40 -8.18
CA SER A 43 0.11 18.55 -8.91
C SER A 43 0.98 18.86 -10.13
N ASN A 44 1.20 17.87 -11.02
CA ASN A 44 1.67 18.20 -12.38
C ASN A 44 1.50 17.12 -13.47
N GLU A 45 0.65 16.12 -13.30
CA GLU A 45 0.42 15.13 -14.37
C GLU A 45 -0.87 15.43 -15.15
N SER A 46 -0.96 16.64 -15.71
CA SER A 46 -2.08 17.01 -16.59
C SER A 46 -1.65 17.80 -17.83
N LYS A 47 -0.35 17.97 -18.07
CA LYS A 47 0.16 18.60 -19.30
C LYS A 47 0.52 17.57 -20.36
N LYS A 48 -0.49 16.94 -20.97
CA LYS A 48 -0.48 16.42 -22.36
C LYS A 48 -1.81 15.73 -22.69
N ARG A 49 -2.82 16.55 -22.97
CA ARG A 49 -3.99 16.26 -23.82
C ARG A 49 -4.64 17.59 -24.14
N ALA A 50 -3.94 18.40 -24.95
CA ALA A 50 -4.49 19.61 -25.55
C ALA A 50 -4.65 19.33 -27.04
N ALA A 51 -5.75 18.69 -27.40
CA ALA A 51 -6.34 18.74 -28.72
C ALA A 51 -7.81 18.34 -28.57
N THR A 52 -8.70 19.16 -29.12
CA THR A 52 -10.16 19.05 -29.21
C THR A 52 -10.98 19.29 -27.94
N ALA A 53 -11.38 20.54 -27.74
CA ALA A 53 -12.68 20.88 -27.14
C ALA A 53 -13.08 22.32 -27.51
N GLY A 54 -13.50 22.51 -28.76
CA GLY A 54 -14.48 23.55 -29.06
C GLY A 54 -15.86 23.00 -28.71
N ALA A 55 -16.29 23.15 -27.46
CA ALA A 55 -17.67 22.91 -27.06
C ALA A 55 -18.16 24.19 -26.40
N LYS A 56 -19.07 24.87 -27.11
CA LYS A 56 -19.68 26.13 -26.71
C LYS A 56 -20.31 25.98 -25.33
N ASP A 57 -20.10 26.97 -24.47
CA ASP A 57 -20.72 27.10 -23.16
C ASP A 57 -22.25 27.03 -23.27
N ILE A 58 -22.82 25.89 -22.91
CA ILE A 58 -24.24 25.79 -22.58
C ILE A 58 -24.37 26.26 -21.13
N PRO A 59 -25.23 27.24 -20.81
CA PRO A 59 -25.47 27.65 -19.43
C PRO A 59 -26.18 26.49 -18.73
N VAL A 60 -25.41 25.60 -18.10
CA VAL A 60 -26.00 24.53 -17.30
C VAL A 60 -26.47 25.19 -16.00
N GLU A 61 -27.79 25.39 -15.87
CA GLU A 61 -28.45 25.93 -14.66
C GLU A 61 -28.04 25.17 -13.39
N THR A 62 -27.56 23.94 -13.54
CA THR A 62 -27.06 23.11 -12.44
C THR A 62 -25.62 22.69 -12.68
N CYS A 63 -24.80 22.78 -11.64
CA CYS A 63 -23.40 22.40 -11.72
C CYS A 63 -23.26 20.89 -12.00
N VAL A 64 -22.75 20.51 -13.18
CA VAL A 64 -22.58 19.11 -13.61
C VAL A 64 -21.74 18.26 -12.63
N ALA A 65 -20.85 18.88 -11.84
CA ALA A 65 -20.04 18.13 -10.88
C ALA A 65 -20.79 17.73 -9.60
N CYS A 66 -21.83 18.46 -9.21
CA CYS A 66 -22.58 18.19 -7.98
C CYS A 66 -24.09 18.05 -8.21
N GLY A 67 -24.56 18.10 -9.47
CA GLY A 67 -25.97 18.09 -9.83
C GLY A 67 -26.76 19.25 -9.22
N GLY A 68 -26.11 20.36 -8.85
CA GLY A 68 -26.74 21.47 -8.12
C GLY A 68 -26.81 21.31 -6.59
N VAL A 69 -26.38 20.20 -5.98
CA VAL A 69 -26.44 20.01 -4.52
C VAL A 69 -25.40 20.88 -3.77
N GLY A 70 -24.31 21.24 -4.45
CA GLY A 70 -23.23 22.06 -3.87
C GLY A 70 -22.24 21.28 -3.01
N VAL A 71 -22.38 19.95 -2.91
CA VAL A 71 -21.41 19.05 -2.27
C VAL A 71 -21.01 17.95 -3.23
N VAL A 72 -19.78 17.46 -3.09
CA VAL A 72 -19.25 16.31 -3.84
C VAL A 72 -18.60 15.34 -2.86
N GLU A 73 -18.43 14.10 -3.28
CA GLU A 73 -17.67 13.13 -2.50
C GLU A 73 -16.23 13.60 -2.33
N CYS A 74 -15.70 13.43 -1.12
CA CYS A 74 -14.31 13.74 -0.84
C CYS A 74 -13.43 12.83 -1.67
N ARG A 75 -12.65 13.41 -2.58
CA ARG A 75 -11.75 12.68 -3.47
C ARG A 75 -10.62 11.97 -2.72
N ALA A 76 -10.23 12.47 -1.55
CA ALA A 76 -9.14 11.89 -0.77
C ALA A 76 -9.51 10.54 -0.14
N CYS A 77 -10.75 10.39 0.34
CA CYS A 77 -11.23 9.13 0.92
C CYS A 77 -12.24 8.37 0.04
N GLY A 78 -12.65 8.95 -1.09
CA GLY A 78 -13.69 8.40 -1.96
C GLY A 78 -15.04 8.25 -1.24
N GLY A 79 -15.46 9.26 -0.46
CA GLY A 79 -16.76 9.23 0.22
C GLY A 79 -16.79 8.57 1.60
N LYS A 80 -15.74 7.83 2.00
CA LYS A 80 -15.76 6.99 3.22
C LYS A 80 -15.59 7.74 4.55
N GLY A 81 -15.09 8.97 4.54
CA GLY A 81 -14.77 9.73 5.76
C GLY A 81 -13.48 9.29 6.46
N THR A 82 -13.04 8.04 6.31
CA THR A 82 -11.76 7.55 6.85
C THR A 82 -10.74 7.28 5.75
N LEU A 83 -9.45 7.42 6.07
CA LEU A 83 -8.38 6.98 5.17
C LEU A 83 -8.24 5.44 5.22
N ALA A 84 -7.53 4.88 4.23
CA ALA A 84 -7.16 3.47 4.29
C ALA A 84 -6.21 3.22 5.48
N ALA A 85 -6.07 1.96 5.89
CA ALA A 85 -5.28 1.52 7.06
C ALA A 85 -3.75 1.79 7.02
N GLY A 86 -3.29 2.64 6.11
CA GLY A 86 -2.01 3.32 6.26
C GLY A 86 -2.01 4.66 5.51
N GLY A 87 -3.06 5.44 5.76
CA GLY A 87 -3.19 6.83 5.37
C GLY A 87 -3.34 7.03 3.87
N PHE A 88 -2.50 7.90 3.32
CA PHE A 88 -2.53 8.32 1.92
C PHE A 88 -2.07 7.24 0.93
N HIS A 89 -1.31 6.24 1.40
CA HIS A 89 -0.90 5.13 0.55
C HIS A 89 -1.98 4.05 0.56
N ALA A 90 -2.69 3.87 -0.54
CA ALA A 90 -3.72 2.82 -0.63
C ALA A 90 -3.11 1.39 -0.69
N LYS A 91 -1.81 1.26 -1.00
CA LYS A 91 -1.11 -0.01 -1.23
C LYS A 91 0.16 -0.09 -0.39
N ASN A 92 0.65 -1.31 -0.14
CA ASN A 92 1.96 -1.49 0.47
C ASN A 92 3.07 -1.07 -0.50
N HIS A 93 4.10 -0.41 0.04
CA HIS A 93 5.31 -0.13 -0.72
C HIS A 93 6.20 -1.37 -0.68
N VAL A 94 6.50 -1.94 -1.84
CA VAL A 94 7.37 -3.11 -1.99
C VAL A 94 8.53 -2.70 -2.88
N ASP A 95 9.71 -2.54 -2.27
CA ASP A 95 10.95 -2.30 -2.97
C ASP A 95 11.69 -3.63 -3.18
N MET A 96 11.72 -4.11 -4.43
CA MET A 96 12.34 -5.38 -4.78
C MET A 96 13.86 -5.39 -4.55
N ALA A 97 14.53 -4.25 -4.46
CA ALA A 97 15.94 -4.21 -4.11
C ALA A 97 16.13 -4.67 -2.65
N ASN A 98 15.32 -4.13 -1.74
CA ASN A 98 15.44 -4.28 -0.29
C ASN A 98 14.36 -5.16 0.36
N VAL A 99 13.69 -6.02 -0.44
CA VAL A 99 12.57 -6.83 0.07
C VAL A 99 13.01 -8.01 0.94
N VAL A 100 14.22 -8.52 0.79
CA VAL A 100 14.73 -9.64 1.61
C VAL A 100 15.01 -9.14 3.03
N GLY A 101 14.58 -9.89 4.04
CA GLY A 101 14.61 -9.50 5.46
C GLY A 101 13.43 -8.62 5.89
N THR A 102 12.49 -8.29 4.99
CA THR A 102 11.29 -7.54 5.36
C THR A 102 10.23 -8.43 6.00
N ASN A 103 9.53 -7.87 6.98
CA ASN A 103 8.47 -8.55 7.73
C ASN A 103 7.09 -8.27 7.14
N TRP A 104 6.22 -9.27 7.16
CA TRP A 104 4.88 -9.22 6.59
C TRP A 104 3.86 -9.94 7.47
N THR A 105 2.64 -9.43 7.49
CA THR A 105 1.51 -10.05 8.19
C THR A 105 0.39 -10.39 7.21
N ALA A 106 -0.02 -11.65 7.16
CA ALA A 106 -1.13 -12.13 6.35
C ALA A 106 -2.47 -11.92 7.06
N HIS A 107 -3.42 -11.32 6.34
CA HIS A 107 -4.79 -11.06 6.82
C HIS A 107 -5.67 -12.29 6.81
N ARG A 108 -5.37 -13.25 5.95
CA ARG A 108 -5.89 -14.61 6.01
C ARG A 108 -4.79 -15.54 6.51
N ARG A 109 -5.12 -16.54 7.34
CA ARG A 109 -4.13 -17.57 7.72
C ARG A 109 -3.63 -18.26 6.45
N THR A 110 -2.32 -18.21 6.23
CA THR A 110 -1.66 -18.88 5.11
C THR A 110 -0.88 -20.05 5.68
N LYS A 111 -1.26 -21.28 5.31
CA LYS A 111 -0.70 -22.52 5.91
C LYS A 111 -0.73 -22.52 7.46
N GLY A 112 -1.77 -21.94 8.05
CA GLY A 112 -1.94 -21.85 9.52
C GLY A 112 -1.26 -20.64 10.18
N TRP A 113 -0.36 -19.94 9.46
CA TRP A 113 0.44 -18.84 9.99
C TRP A 113 0.02 -17.47 9.46
N ARG A 114 0.46 -16.41 10.13
CA ARG A 114 0.19 -15.01 9.77
C ARG A 114 1.45 -14.15 9.69
N HIS A 115 2.44 -14.39 10.55
CA HIS A 115 3.69 -13.63 10.52
C HIS A 115 4.72 -14.33 9.64
N PHE A 116 5.23 -13.59 8.67
CA PHE A 116 6.21 -14.08 7.73
C PHE A 116 7.36 -13.09 7.58
N GLU A 117 8.53 -13.61 7.22
CA GLU A 117 9.70 -12.85 6.83
C GLU A 117 10.07 -13.23 5.39
N CYS A 118 10.46 -12.24 4.59
CA CYS A 118 10.91 -12.46 3.24
C CYS A 118 12.35 -13.01 3.24
N ILE A 119 12.54 -14.24 2.76
CA ILE A 119 13.84 -14.91 2.67
C ILE A 119 14.45 -14.83 1.27
N GLY A 120 13.64 -14.52 0.25
CA GLY A 120 14.09 -14.52 -1.13
C GLY A 120 13.13 -13.79 -2.06
N LYS A 121 13.61 -13.56 -3.28
CA LYS A 121 12.84 -12.89 -4.34
C LYS A 121 13.09 -13.58 -5.66
N SER A 122 12.05 -13.71 -6.48
CA SER A 122 12.14 -14.16 -7.86
C SER A 122 11.79 -12.98 -8.77
N PRO A 123 12.66 -12.59 -9.71
CA PRO A 123 12.32 -11.67 -10.78
C PRO A 123 11.12 -12.18 -11.58
N ALA A 124 10.43 -11.27 -12.26
CA ALA A 124 9.44 -11.64 -13.26
C ALA A 124 10.17 -12.27 -14.45
N ASP A 125 9.93 -13.56 -14.68
CA ASP A 125 10.50 -14.26 -15.83
C ASP A 125 9.46 -14.36 -16.95
N LYS A 126 9.54 -13.40 -17.87
CA LYS A 126 8.66 -13.36 -19.05
C LYS A 126 8.94 -14.50 -20.04
N ALA A 127 10.09 -15.16 -19.96
CA ALA A 127 10.46 -16.27 -20.84
C ALA A 127 9.96 -17.61 -20.29
N ASN A 128 10.01 -17.82 -18.98
CA ASN A 128 9.52 -19.05 -18.32
C ASN A 128 8.06 -18.97 -17.84
N GLY A 129 7.26 -18.07 -18.42
CA GLY A 129 5.82 -17.99 -18.15
C GLY A 129 5.44 -17.42 -16.77
N LYS A 130 6.36 -16.77 -16.03
CA LYS A 130 6.05 -16.01 -14.81
C LYS A 130 5.92 -14.52 -15.13
N PRO A 131 4.70 -14.03 -15.43
CA PRO A 131 4.52 -12.65 -15.87
C PRO A 131 4.78 -11.62 -14.75
N ARG A 132 4.94 -12.05 -13.50
CA ARG A 132 5.06 -11.17 -12.32
C ARG A 132 6.18 -11.63 -11.41
N ALA A 133 6.79 -10.64 -10.75
CA ALA A 133 7.77 -10.90 -9.70
C ALA A 133 7.05 -11.43 -8.45
N SER A 134 7.71 -12.34 -7.74
CA SER A 134 7.17 -12.97 -6.54
C SER A 134 8.23 -12.96 -5.44
N VAL A 135 7.78 -12.94 -4.19
CA VAL A 135 8.63 -13.01 -3.00
C VAL A 135 8.47 -14.37 -2.35
N HIS A 136 9.55 -14.87 -1.74
CA HIS A 136 9.56 -16.10 -0.97
C HIS A 136 9.52 -15.72 0.51
N LEU A 137 8.42 -16.08 1.17
CA LEU A 137 8.18 -15.76 2.56
C LEU A 137 8.27 -17.04 3.41
N ALA A 138 8.90 -16.97 4.57
CA ALA A 138 8.96 -18.04 5.56
C ALA A 138 8.21 -17.61 6.82
N ALA A 139 7.42 -18.49 7.44
CA ALA A 139 6.72 -18.16 8.67
C ALA A 139 7.74 -17.92 9.80
N THR A 140 7.53 -16.90 10.63
CA THR A 140 8.50 -16.53 11.67
C THR A 140 8.56 -17.59 12.78
N CYS A 141 7.42 -18.17 13.15
CA CYS A 141 7.33 -19.19 14.19
C CYS A 141 7.75 -20.59 13.72
N ASP A 142 7.75 -20.84 12.41
CA ASP A 142 8.12 -22.12 11.80
C ASP A 142 8.75 -21.88 10.42
N ARG A 143 10.09 -22.00 10.36
CA ARG A 143 10.87 -21.69 9.14
C ARG A 143 10.73 -22.74 8.05
N ASP A 144 10.19 -23.92 8.35
CA ASP A 144 9.94 -24.96 7.35
C ASP A 144 8.73 -24.60 6.49
N VAL A 145 7.81 -23.80 7.04
CA VAL A 145 6.63 -23.33 6.31
C VAL A 145 6.97 -22.10 5.48
N THR A 146 7.15 -22.34 4.18
CA THR A 146 7.40 -21.27 3.21
C THR A 146 6.32 -21.14 2.15
N VAL A 147 6.13 -19.93 1.63
CA VAL A 147 5.14 -19.58 0.61
C VAL A 147 5.71 -18.61 -0.40
N TRP A 148 5.32 -18.80 -1.67
CA TRP A 148 5.60 -17.84 -2.73
C TRP A 148 4.39 -16.94 -2.91
N VAL A 149 4.60 -15.62 -2.85
CA VAL A 149 3.53 -14.62 -2.95
C VAL A 149 3.87 -13.64 -4.06
N ASP A 150 2.92 -13.35 -4.93
CA ASP A 150 3.11 -12.37 -5.99
C ASP A 150 3.23 -10.95 -5.42
N VAL A 151 4.11 -10.13 -5.99
CA VAL A 151 4.27 -8.73 -5.57
C VAL A 151 2.98 -7.93 -5.73
N LYS A 152 2.11 -8.30 -6.69
CA LYS A 152 0.80 -7.67 -6.85
C LYS A 152 -0.09 -7.93 -5.63
N GLU A 153 -0.08 -9.16 -5.12
CA GLU A 153 -0.84 -9.57 -3.95
C GLU A 153 -0.26 -8.95 -2.67
N LEU A 154 1.07 -8.93 -2.54
CA LEU A 154 1.76 -8.34 -1.39
C LEU A 154 1.52 -6.82 -1.28
N LYS A 155 1.29 -6.14 -2.41
CA LYS A 155 0.91 -4.72 -2.46
C LYS A 155 -0.52 -4.48 -1.99
N ASP A 156 -1.37 -5.50 -1.98
CA ASP A 156 -2.76 -5.40 -1.55
C ASP A 156 -2.84 -5.37 -0.02
N ARG A 157 -3.31 -4.23 0.50
CA ARG A 157 -3.46 -3.99 1.94
C ARG A 157 -4.60 -4.76 2.58
N THR A 158 -5.48 -5.38 1.79
CA THR A 158 -6.58 -6.22 2.28
C THR A 158 -6.17 -7.67 2.51
N LEU A 159 -5.03 -8.07 1.94
CA LEU A 159 -4.48 -9.43 2.04
C LEU A 159 -3.23 -9.45 2.91
N TRP A 160 -2.40 -8.41 2.81
CA TRP A 160 -1.11 -8.34 3.48
C TRP A 160 -0.90 -6.97 4.12
N SER A 161 -0.29 -6.94 5.29
CA SER A 161 0.26 -5.74 5.91
C SER A 161 1.77 -5.82 5.95
N ALA A 162 2.42 -4.69 5.62
CA ALA A 162 3.86 -4.55 5.83
C ALA A 162 4.17 -4.46 7.32
N GLY A 163 5.26 -5.11 7.74
CA GLY A 163 5.64 -5.26 9.15
C GLY A 163 4.82 -6.31 9.88
N TRP A 164 5.18 -6.51 11.16
CA TRP A 164 4.36 -7.30 12.08
C TRP A 164 3.25 -6.44 12.66
N LYS A 165 2.02 -6.95 12.55
CA LYS A 165 0.85 -6.36 13.20
C LYS A 165 0.44 -7.20 14.39
N GLN A 166 0.06 -6.51 15.47
CA GLN A 166 -0.49 -7.14 16.66
C GLN A 166 -1.96 -7.50 16.42
N ARG A 167 -2.52 -8.34 17.31
CA ARG A 167 -3.91 -8.79 17.18
C ARG A 167 -4.88 -7.61 17.31
N GLU A 168 -4.52 -6.66 18.18
CA GLU A 168 -5.28 -5.48 18.53
C GLU A 168 -5.30 -4.44 17.40
N ASP A 169 -4.36 -4.51 16.45
CA ASP A 169 -4.27 -3.60 15.31
C ASP A 169 -5.21 -3.99 14.15
N LEU A 170 -5.84 -5.16 14.25
CA LEU A 170 -6.65 -5.76 13.20
C LEU A 170 -8.09 -5.91 13.70
N ASP A 171 -9.05 -5.64 12.82
CA ASP A 171 -10.45 -5.97 13.05
C ASP A 171 -10.70 -7.39 12.54
N TRP A 172 -11.38 -8.22 13.32
CA TRP A 172 -11.53 -9.64 13.02
C TRP A 172 -12.95 -9.93 12.59
N ILE A 173 -13.14 -10.34 11.33
CA ILE A 173 -14.43 -10.84 10.86
C ILE A 173 -14.45 -12.36 11.05
N GLY A 174 -15.12 -12.83 12.10
CA GLY A 174 -15.25 -14.24 12.49
C GLY A 174 -14.43 -14.60 13.74
N ASP A 175 -14.34 -15.90 14.06
CA ASP A 175 -13.53 -16.40 15.17
C ASP A 175 -12.05 -16.55 14.74
N PRO A 176 -11.09 -15.87 15.41
CA PRO A 176 -9.65 -15.97 15.10
C PRO A 176 -9.05 -17.37 15.23
N ASP A 177 -9.66 -18.24 16.04
CA ASP A 177 -9.11 -19.54 16.44
C ASP A 177 -9.69 -20.72 15.62
N GLN A 178 -10.70 -20.48 14.79
CA GLN A 178 -11.30 -21.51 13.94
C GLN A 178 -10.44 -21.83 12.68
N PRO A 179 -10.36 -23.09 12.21
CA PRO A 179 -9.51 -23.49 11.07
C PRO A 179 -9.95 -23.00 9.67
N GLY A 180 -11.05 -22.25 9.56
CA GLY A 180 -11.40 -21.43 8.38
C GLY A 180 -11.28 -19.92 8.63
N GLY A 181 -10.66 -19.58 9.77
CA GLY A 181 -11.02 -18.46 10.65
C GLY A 181 -10.58 -17.07 10.25
N ALA A 182 -10.98 -16.16 11.14
CA ALA A 182 -11.27 -14.77 10.90
C ALA A 182 -10.37 -14.06 9.87
N VAL A 183 -11.01 -13.36 8.94
CA VAL A 183 -10.28 -12.45 8.06
C VAL A 183 -9.95 -11.21 8.89
N ALA A 184 -8.66 -10.98 9.10
CA ALA A 184 -8.21 -9.74 9.69
C ALA A 184 -8.41 -8.63 8.65
N VAL A 185 -9.39 -7.78 8.89
CA VAL A 185 -9.58 -6.55 8.15
C VAL A 185 -8.72 -5.48 8.81
N PRO A 186 -7.92 -4.75 8.04
CA PRO A 186 -7.12 -3.71 8.65
C PRO A 186 -8.05 -2.58 9.11
N LYS A 187 -7.83 -2.09 10.33
CA LYS A 187 -8.66 -1.06 10.95
C LYS A 187 -8.84 0.14 10.02
N PRO A 188 -10.03 0.77 9.98
CA PRO A 188 -10.21 2.02 9.26
C PRO A 188 -9.14 3.00 9.74
N GLY A 189 -8.47 3.65 8.79
CA GLY A 189 -7.42 4.61 9.10
C GLY A 189 -7.98 5.84 9.79
N ALA A 190 -7.08 6.75 10.14
CA ALA A 190 -7.43 8.04 10.73
C ALA A 190 -8.55 8.76 9.94
N PRO A 191 -9.37 9.59 10.61
CA PRO A 191 -10.35 10.42 9.93
C PRO A 191 -9.68 11.22 8.81
N CYS A 192 -10.37 11.30 7.69
CA CYS A 192 -9.83 11.95 6.50
C CYS A 192 -9.73 13.45 6.73
N VAL A 193 -8.50 13.95 6.86
CA VAL A 193 -8.18 15.37 7.09
C VAL A 193 -8.76 16.30 6.00
N ALA A 194 -9.01 15.78 4.79
CA ALA A 194 -9.57 16.60 3.71
C ALA A 194 -11.09 16.86 3.85
N CYS A 195 -11.80 16.07 4.66
CA CYS A 195 -13.24 16.21 4.88
C CYS A 195 -13.63 16.06 6.36
N ASP A 196 -12.66 16.11 7.26
CA ASP A 196 -12.82 15.94 8.71
C ASP A 196 -13.68 14.74 9.14
N GLY A 197 -13.66 13.65 8.35
CA GLY A 197 -14.48 12.47 8.65
C GLY A 197 -15.85 12.41 7.96
N GLU A 198 -16.31 13.49 7.34
CA GLU A 198 -17.67 13.55 6.76
C GLU A 198 -17.82 12.81 5.43
N GLY A 199 -16.71 12.53 4.75
CA GLY A 199 -16.70 11.87 3.43
C GLY A 199 -17.20 12.75 2.29
N ARG A 200 -17.68 13.97 2.56
CA ARG A 200 -18.14 14.94 1.55
C ARG A 200 -17.41 16.26 1.74
N VAL A 201 -17.26 17.00 0.65
CA VAL A 201 -16.67 18.34 0.66
C VAL A 201 -17.54 19.29 -0.17
N PRO A 202 -17.52 20.60 0.12
CA PRO A 202 -18.15 21.59 -0.73
C PRO A 202 -17.64 21.50 -2.18
N CYS A 203 -18.53 21.70 -3.15
CA CYS A 203 -18.16 21.69 -4.55
C CYS A 203 -17.25 22.89 -4.87
N GLN A 204 -16.00 22.61 -5.25
CA GLN A 204 -15.00 23.63 -5.60
C GLN A 204 -14.94 23.93 -7.12
N ARG A 205 -15.92 23.45 -7.90
CA ARG A 205 -15.94 23.71 -9.35
C ARG A 205 -16.17 25.19 -9.60
N ARG A 206 -15.33 25.79 -10.45
CA ARG A 206 -15.51 27.19 -10.90
C ARG A 206 -16.92 27.38 -11.48
N GLY A 207 -17.59 28.44 -11.04
CA GLY A 207 -18.97 28.75 -11.42
C GLY A 207 -20.07 28.02 -10.61
N CYS A 208 -19.73 27.18 -9.63
CA CYS A 208 -20.73 26.56 -8.77
C CYS A 208 -21.20 27.50 -7.66
N VAL A 209 -22.39 28.08 -7.82
CA VAL A 209 -22.99 29.00 -6.83
C VAL A 209 -23.22 28.30 -5.48
N ASN A 210 -23.89 27.14 -5.48
CA ASN A 210 -24.21 26.41 -4.25
C ASN A 210 -22.96 25.88 -3.53
N GLY A 211 -21.90 25.56 -4.27
CA GLY A 211 -20.60 25.19 -3.70
C GLY A 211 -19.90 26.39 -3.06
N ALA A 212 -19.85 27.53 -3.77
CA ALA A 212 -19.24 28.75 -3.28
C ALA A 212 -19.95 29.30 -2.02
N GLU A 213 -21.28 29.27 -1.99
CA GLU A 213 -22.07 29.71 -0.84
C GLU A 213 -21.79 28.85 0.41
N ARG A 214 -21.71 27.52 0.25
CA ARG A 214 -21.34 26.60 1.35
C ARG A 214 -19.94 26.90 1.88
N VAL A 215 -18.95 27.10 1.00
CA VAL A 215 -17.59 27.47 1.41
C VAL A 215 -17.58 28.79 2.18
N ARG A 216 -18.37 29.78 1.73
CA ARG A 216 -18.49 31.08 2.43
C ARG A 216 -19.07 30.92 3.83
N LYS A 217 -20.21 30.24 3.96
CA LYS A 217 -20.86 29.96 5.25
C LYS A 217 -19.94 29.18 6.19
N GLN A 218 -19.22 28.18 5.68
CA GLN A 218 -18.27 27.41 6.48
C GLN A 218 -17.14 28.28 7.03
N ARG A 219 -16.59 29.20 6.21
CA ARG A 219 -15.56 30.17 6.66
C ARG A 219 -16.08 31.11 7.74
N GLU A 220 -17.30 31.63 7.59
CA GLU A 220 -17.94 32.50 8.59
C GLU A 220 -18.10 31.77 9.95
N VAL A 221 -18.50 30.50 9.93
CA VAL A 221 -18.62 29.67 11.14
C VAL A 221 -17.25 29.43 11.79
N ILE A 222 -16.23 29.08 11.00
CA ILE A 222 -14.86 28.89 11.50
C ILE A 222 -14.36 30.16 12.18
N GLU A 223 -14.48 31.31 11.52
CA GLU A 223 -14.04 32.60 12.07
C GLU A 223 -14.79 32.95 13.37
N ARG A 224 -16.11 32.72 13.43
CA ARG A 224 -16.91 32.95 14.64
C ARG A 224 -16.47 32.06 15.79
N THR A 225 -16.18 30.79 15.50
CA THR A 225 -15.74 29.81 16.48
C THR A 225 -14.35 30.16 17.01
N GLU A 226 -13.41 30.53 16.13
CA GLU A 226 -12.08 30.99 16.52
C GLU A 226 -12.12 32.24 17.41
N ARG A 227 -12.96 33.22 17.07
CA ARG A 227 -13.13 34.43 17.91
C ARG A 227 -13.65 34.07 19.29
N THR A 228 -14.60 33.14 19.39
CA THR A 228 -15.18 32.69 20.65
C THR A 228 -14.15 31.93 21.49
N PHE A 229 -13.41 31.01 20.86
CA PHE A 229 -12.36 30.23 21.50
C PHE A 229 -11.23 31.12 22.04
N LYS A 230 -10.79 32.12 21.26
CA LYS A 230 -9.80 33.13 21.70
C LYS A 230 -10.27 33.91 22.93
N LYS A 231 -11.56 34.25 23.01
CA LYS A 231 -12.14 34.95 24.18
C LYS A 231 -12.14 34.07 25.42
N VAL A 232 -12.51 32.79 25.29
CA VAL A 232 -12.50 31.84 26.40
C VAL A 232 -11.07 31.64 26.92
N ILE A 233 -10.09 31.40 26.05
CA ILE A 233 -8.68 31.26 26.46
C ILE A 233 -8.18 32.50 27.21
N LYS A 234 -8.56 33.69 26.76
CA LYS A 234 -8.18 34.94 27.44
C LYS A 234 -8.86 35.09 28.81
N ALA A 235 -10.05 34.54 29.00
CA ALA A 235 -10.78 34.60 30.26
C ALA A 235 -10.32 33.55 31.28
N THR A 236 -9.76 32.42 30.82
CA THR A 236 -9.21 31.35 31.68
C THR A 236 -7.74 31.57 32.05
N ARG A 237 -7.08 32.58 31.47
CA ARG A 237 -5.69 32.98 31.76
C ARG A 237 -5.67 34.16 32.72
#